data_AF-A0A165BBF9-F1
#
_entry.id   AF-A0A165BBF9-F1
#
_cell.length_a   1.000
_cell.length_b   1.000
_cell.length_c   1.000
_cell.angle_alpha   90.00
_cell.angle_beta   90.00
_cell.angle_gamma   90.00
#
_symmetry.space_group_name_H-M   'P 1'
#
loop_
_entity.id
_entity.type
_entity.pdbx_description
1 polymer ?
#
loop_
_entity_poly.entity_id
_entity_poly.type
_entity_poly.pdbx_seq_one_letter_code
_entity_poly.pdbx_strand_id
1 'polypeptide(L)'
;MAAIITDEHELRIIAPLGMLGYGYDASVFLEYCEKRHPHAIICDSGSTDSGPQKLALGLTTCPREAYVRDLGPMLLACAKYKIPILIGSCGGSGTNEHVDLFAEIIHELALEHGYRFRIAKIYSEFDKAVVRNALEQGNISPCGPVPPLTVEDVDASRVIVGQMGAEPYLATLNTHEPVDIILGGRAYDPAPFAAVCLKRGIDPGIAWHMGKLECGGMCVEPKQPLIFATIRKDSFDLEPTNDTSRCTAISVAAHTLYEKTRPDLLPGPGGVLNLAHSTYEQLTPRIVRVRGAVFEPRPYQIKLEGAKKTGFRSVFIGGIRDAGLIAQIDHVLPVVENYARTMNPKFTGDNCRIAFHVYGKNGVMGPLEPVKQHAHELCVLCEVLAPTQGLAHSVCNALRVALLHTPYAYQVATGGNLAGPLTPMETDLGEASEFCVYHLINVDDPLAPFPITYQTVGTEVDPSRWPTYTHLAHAEMSSAARALEEMKKEMEGKKVDPVAQWRRAIEHGDKTIKLRDVATVLRSKNSGPYELTFDVMFPNEEIFQAVQNSGVLTKEILAKMYGVKPETVLACLFFPQARAFKFTIPRVHPNGSFGETDMHGCQQHIPLGDIDVPLPIAAQ
;
A
#
# COMPACT_ATOMS: atom_id res chain seq x y z
N MET A 1 -8.51 42.23 -11.63
CA MET A 1 -7.26 41.45 -11.47
C MET A 1 -6.68 41.77 -10.10
N ALA A 2 -7.00 40.97 -9.09
CA ALA A 2 -6.33 41.08 -7.79
C ALA A 2 -4.94 40.46 -7.96
N ALA A 3 -3.89 41.25 -7.74
CA ALA A 3 -2.52 40.74 -7.75
C ALA A 3 -2.40 39.68 -6.65
N ILE A 4 -2.11 38.44 -7.04
CA ILE A 4 -1.69 37.39 -6.11
C ILE A 4 -0.34 37.87 -5.58
N ILE A 5 -0.33 38.39 -4.35
CA ILE A 5 0.90 38.66 -3.62
C ILE A 5 1.54 37.28 -3.42
N THR A 6 2.56 36.98 -4.22
CA THR A 6 3.36 35.78 -4.04
C THR A 6 4.35 36.08 -2.94
N ASP A 7 4.08 35.54 -1.75
CA ASP A 7 5.09 35.49 -0.70
C ASP A 7 6.23 34.62 -1.23
N GLU A 8 7.41 35.22 -1.44
CA GLU A 8 8.61 34.53 -1.96
C GLU A 8 9.08 33.40 -1.03
N HIS A 9 8.54 33.32 0.19
CA HIS A 9 8.84 32.30 1.18
C HIS A 9 7.87 31.10 1.19
N GLU A 10 6.89 31.07 0.28
CA GLU A 10 5.86 30.03 0.23
C GLU A 10 6.00 29.12 -1.01
N LEU A 11 6.12 27.81 -0.78
CA LEU A 11 6.08 26.77 -1.81
C LEU A 11 4.66 26.20 -1.91
N ARG A 12 4.25 25.78 -3.11
CA ARG A 12 2.90 25.27 -3.39
C ARG A 12 3.03 24.03 -4.24
N ILE A 13 2.47 22.91 -3.79
CA ILE A 13 2.52 21.63 -4.50
C ILE A 13 1.10 21.10 -4.63
N ILE A 14 0.78 20.58 -5.82
CA ILE A 14 -0.45 19.83 -6.04
C ILE A 14 -0.09 18.37 -6.30
N ALA A 15 -0.75 17.45 -5.58
CA ALA A 15 -0.68 16.02 -5.84
C ALA A 15 -2.03 15.57 -6.41
N PRO A 16 -2.10 15.17 -7.69
CA PRO A 16 -3.37 14.83 -8.32
C PRO A 16 -3.93 13.49 -7.80
N LEU A 17 -3.04 12.56 -7.42
CA LEU A 17 -3.36 11.23 -6.90
C LEU A 17 -2.13 10.57 -6.27
N GLY A 18 -2.35 9.49 -5.52
CA GLY A 18 -1.30 8.68 -4.91
C GLY A 18 -0.84 7.45 -5.70
N MET A 19 -1.42 7.20 -6.88
CA MET A 19 -1.02 6.12 -7.78
C MET A 19 -1.53 6.42 -9.18
N LEU A 20 -0.64 6.65 -10.16
CA LEU A 20 -1.08 6.92 -11.52
C LEU A 20 -1.87 5.75 -12.11
N GLY A 21 -2.90 6.05 -12.89
CA GLY A 21 -3.83 5.09 -13.48
C GLY A 21 -5.12 4.89 -12.67
N TYR A 22 -5.23 5.40 -11.43
CA TYR A 22 -6.46 5.28 -10.64
C TYR A 22 -7.54 6.29 -11.06
N GLY A 23 -7.15 7.39 -11.71
CA GLY A 23 -8.08 8.40 -12.22
C GLY A 23 -8.37 9.52 -11.23
N TYR A 24 -8.52 10.72 -11.76
CA TYR A 24 -8.87 11.93 -11.04
C TYR A 24 -9.65 12.89 -11.94
N ASP A 25 -10.33 13.87 -11.36
CA ASP A 25 -11.06 14.86 -12.14
C ASP A 25 -10.08 15.87 -12.78
N ALA A 26 -9.84 15.68 -14.08
CA ALA A 26 -8.94 16.52 -14.87
C ALA A 26 -9.35 18.00 -14.87
N SER A 27 -10.65 18.29 -14.86
CA SER A 27 -11.16 19.66 -14.93
C SER A 27 -10.90 20.41 -13.63
N VAL A 28 -11.17 19.78 -12.48
CA VAL A 28 -10.88 20.32 -11.15
C VAL A 28 -9.37 20.51 -10.97
N PHE A 29 -8.57 19.53 -11.41
CA PHE A 29 -7.11 19.62 -11.36
C PHE A 29 -6.57 20.84 -12.14
N LEU A 30 -7.01 21.00 -13.40
CA LEU A 30 -6.57 22.10 -14.26
C LEU A 30 -7.04 23.47 -13.76
N GLU A 31 -8.25 23.54 -13.21
CA GLU A 31 -8.77 24.76 -12.57
C GLU A 31 -7.92 25.16 -11.36
N TYR A 32 -7.51 24.21 -10.52
CA TYR A 32 -6.59 24.48 -9.41
C TYR A 32 -5.23 24.94 -9.90
N CYS A 33 -4.68 24.31 -10.95
CA CYS A 33 -3.41 24.73 -11.55
C CYS A 33 -3.49 26.18 -12.06
N GLU A 34 -4.60 26.55 -12.70
CA GLU A 34 -4.85 27.90 -13.20
C GLU A 34 -5.01 28.92 -12.09
N LYS A 35 -5.82 28.63 -11.05
CA LYS A 35 -6.15 29.59 -10.00
C LYS A 35 -5.06 29.74 -8.94
N ARG A 36 -4.39 28.64 -8.59
CA ARG A 36 -3.45 28.58 -7.45
C ARG A 36 -1.99 28.58 -7.85
N HIS A 37 -1.69 28.41 -9.14
CA HIS A 37 -0.33 28.39 -9.68
C HIS A 37 0.66 27.62 -8.79
N PRO A 38 0.47 26.29 -8.63
CA PRO A 38 1.41 25.47 -7.88
C PRO A 38 2.78 25.52 -8.55
N HIS A 39 3.83 25.38 -7.75
CA HIS A 39 5.21 25.40 -8.20
C HIS A 39 5.68 24.03 -8.72
N ALA A 40 4.98 22.95 -8.39
CA ALA A 40 5.20 21.62 -8.94
C ALA A 40 3.92 20.77 -8.87
N ILE A 41 3.78 19.87 -9.84
CA ILE A 41 2.83 18.76 -9.82
C ILE A 41 3.63 17.50 -9.47
N ILE A 42 3.29 16.83 -8.38
CA ILE A 42 4.06 15.68 -7.89
C ILE A 42 3.15 14.48 -7.65
N CYS A 43 3.57 13.31 -8.12
CA CYS A 43 2.89 12.05 -7.85
C CYS A 43 3.93 10.95 -7.69
N ASP A 44 3.98 10.29 -6.52
CA ASP A 44 4.64 8.99 -6.47
C ASP A 44 3.63 7.93 -6.93
N SER A 45 4.01 7.16 -7.94
CA SER A 45 3.21 6.08 -8.51
C SER A 45 3.71 4.71 -8.05
N GLY A 46 4.29 4.65 -6.84
CA GLY A 46 4.98 3.48 -6.31
C GLY A 46 4.12 2.62 -5.41
N SER A 47 4.17 1.31 -5.59
CA SER A 47 3.76 0.34 -4.56
C SER A 47 4.26 -1.05 -4.93
N THR A 48 4.91 -1.71 -3.98
CA THR A 48 5.18 -3.16 -4.01
C THR A 48 4.19 -3.94 -3.12
N ASP A 49 3.27 -3.26 -2.44
CA ASP A 49 2.37 -3.88 -1.45
C ASP A 49 1.27 -4.74 -2.07
N SER A 50 1.04 -4.61 -3.39
CA SER A 50 0.16 -5.50 -4.15
C SER A 50 0.85 -6.82 -4.53
N GLY A 51 2.08 -7.06 -4.07
CA GLY A 51 2.81 -8.30 -4.28
C GLY A 51 3.95 -8.22 -5.30
N PRO A 52 4.69 -9.34 -5.48
CA PRO A 52 5.98 -9.40 -6.16
C PRO A 52 5.90 -9.41 -7.71
N GLN A 53 4.71 -9.61 -8.27
CA GLN A 53 4.51 -9.88 -9.70
C GLN A 53 5.09 -8.80 -10.61
N LYS A 54 4.96 -7.51 -10.24
CA LYS A 54 5.46 -6.39 -11.04
C LYS A 54 6.98 -6.47 -11.26
N LEU A 55 7.72 -6.78 -10.20
CA LEU A 55 9.17 -6.96 -10.25
C LEU A 55 9.57 -8.27 -10.95
N ALA A 56 8.87 -9.37 -10.67
CA ALA A 56 9.23 -10.69 -11.21
C ALA A 56 8.84 -10.87 -12.69
N LEU A 57 7.77 -10.23 -13.14
CA LEU A 57 7.14 -10.45 -14.45
C LEU A 57 7.23 -9.22 -15.37
N GLY A 58 7.68 -8.06 -14.88
CA GLY A 58 7.76 -6.83 -15.69
C GLY A 58 6.40 -6.21 -16.00
N LEU A 59 5.44 -6.36 -15.08
CA LEU A 59 4.08 -5.84 -15.22
C LEU A 59 3.93 -4.48 -14.52
N THR A 60 3.01 -3.65 -15.01
CA THR A 60 2.62 -2.40 -14.37
C THR A 60 1.43 -2.59 -13.41
N THR A 61 1.23 -1.64 -12.49
CA THR A 61 0.06 -1.64 -11.59
C THR A 61 -1.26 -1.46 -12.36
N CYS A 62 -1.25 -0.58 -13.37
CA CYS A 62 -2.43 -0.25 -14.18
C CYS A 62 -2.14 -0.52 -15.66
N PRO A 63 -3.18 -0.76 -16.49
CA PRO A 63 -3.01 -0.84 -17.93
C PRO A 63 -2.54 0.50 -18.51
N ARG A 64 -1.88 0.44 -19.67
CA ARG A 64 -1.27 1.59 -20.34
C ARG A 64 -2.25 2.76 -20.54
N GLU A 65 -3.47 2.45 -20.95
CA GLU A 65 -4.51 3.44 -21.26
C GLU A 65 -4.91 4.27 -20.02
N ALA A 66 -4.80 3.68 -18.83
CA ALA A 66 -5.04 4.38 -17.58
C ALA A 66 -3.95 5.43 -17.30
N TYR A 67 -2.68 5.12 -17.62
CA TYR A 67 -1.59 6.09 -17.53
C TYR A 67 -1.74 7.22 -18.55
N VAL A 68 -2.12 6.90 -19.80
CA VAL A 68 -2.41 7.90 -20.83
C VAL A 68 -3.47 8.90 -20.37
N ARG A 69 -4.59 8.39 -19.83
CA ARG A 69 -5.69 9.20 -19.29
C ARG A 69 -5.22 10.16 -18.20
N ASP A 70 -4.40 9.68 -17.27
CA ASP A 70 -4.00 10.45 -16.08
C ASP A 70 -2.84 11.41 -16.37
N LEU A 71 -1.93 11.07 -17.30
CA LEU A 71 -0.83 11.95 -17.70
C LEU A 71 -1.30 13.13 -18.55
N GLY A 72 -2.31 12.94 -19.42
CA GLY A 72 -2.79 13.98 -20.33
C GLY A 72 -3.03 15.36 -19.68
N PRO A 73 -3.88 15.47 -18.64
CA PRO A 73 -4.13 16.75 -17.96
C PRO A 73 -2.89 17.33 -17.28
N MET A 74 -1.99 16.49 -16.74
CA MET A 74 -0.71 16.94 -16.16
C MET A 74 0.17 17.58 -17.23
N LEU A 75 0.32 16.91 -18.38
CA LEU A 75 1.11 17.43 -19.51
C LEU A 75 0.54 18.74 -20.05
N LEU A 76 -0.79 18.88 -20.13
CA LEU A 76 -1.43 20.14 -20.49
C LEU A 76 -1.09 21.25 -19.47
N ALA A 77 -1.18 20.97 -18.17
CA ALA A 77 -0.81 21.93 -17.13
C ALA A 77 0.66 22.35 -17.22
N CYS A 78 1.57 21.40 -17.49
CA CYS A 78 2.98 21.67 -17.71
C CYS A 78 3.20 22.55 -18.95
N ALA A 79 2.59 22.21 -20.08
CA ALA A 79 2.74 22.96 -21.33
C ALA A 79 2.17 24.39 -21.21
N LYS A 80 0.96 24.53 -20.66
CA LYS A 80 0.19 25.77 -20.59
C LYS A 80 0.65 26.69 -19.47
N TYR A 81 0.86 26.17 -18.26
CA TYR A 81 1.16 26.95 -17.06
C TYR A 81 2.64 26.87 -16.64
N LYS A 82 3.48 26.11 -17.36
CA LYS A 82 4.91 25.94 -17.07
C LYS A 82 5.19 25.38 -15.66
N ILE A 83 4.30 24.51 -15.20
CA ILE A 83 4.41 23.85 -13.90
C ILE A 83 5.16 22.52 -14.10
N PRO A 84 6.34 22.33 -13.48
CA PRO A 84 7.11 21.10 -13.65
C PRO A 84 6.39 19.90 -13.03
N ILE A 85 6.59 18.73 -13.64
CA ILE A 85 6.03 17.46 -13.19
C ILE A 85 7.14 16.58 -12.62
N LEU A 86 6.90 15.99 -11.45
CA LEU A 86 7.79 14.99 -10.85
C LEU A 86 7.00 13.70 -10.59
N ILE A 87 7.46 12.60 -11.16
CA ILE A 87 6.88 11.27 -10.96
C ILE A 87 7.89 10.37 -10.25
N GLY A 88 7.47 9.81 -9.12
CA GLY A 88 8.18 8.74 -8.43
C GLY A 88 7.70 7.35 -8.84
N SER A 89 8.60 6.37 -8.82
CA SER A 89 8.27 4.95 -8.96
C SER A 89 7.37 4.63 -10.16
N CYS A 90 7.77 5.06 -11.37
CA CYS A 90 6.99 4.81 -12.60
C CYS A 90 6.49 3.36 -12.72
N GLY A 91 5.24 3.18 -13.15
CA GLY A 91 4.63 1.87 -13.39
C GLY A 91 4.31 1.02 -12.14
N GLY A 92 4.59 1.50 -10.92
CA GLY A 92 4.34 0.77 -9.67
C GLY A 92 5.61 0.31 -8.97
N SER A 93 6.44 -0.47 -9.65
CA SER A 93 7.72 -0.95 -9.08
C SER A 93 8.92 -0.10 -9.46
N GLY A 94 8.78 0.86 -10.39
CA GLY A 94 9.86 1.76 -10.76
C GLY A 94 11.07 1.10 -11.40
N THR A 95 10.89 0.06 -12.23
CA THR A 95 11.97 -0.50 -13.05
C THR A 95 12.38 0.49 -14.15
N ASN A 96 13.55 0.29 -14.74
CA ASN A 96 14.01 1.11 -15.87
C ASN A 96 13.06 0.98 -17.06
N GLU A 97 12.55 -0.23 -17.32
CA GLU A 97 11.52 -0.49 -18.33
C GLU A 97 10.25 0.36 -18.09
N HIS A 98 9.83 0.54 -16.84
CA HIS A 98 8.66 1.37 -16.52
C HIS A 98 8.92 2.87 -16.68
N VAL A 99 10.14 3.34 -16.37
CA VAL A 99 10.55 4.73 -16.63
C VAL A 99 10.52 5.03 -18.12
N ASP A 100 11.04 4.10 -18.94
CA ASP A 100 11.04 4.24 -20.39
C ASP A 100 9.62 4.18 -20.98
N LEU A 101 8.75 3.30 -20.48
CA LEU A 101 7.32 3.26 -20.87
C LEU A 101 6.63 4.61 -20.62
N PHE A 102 6.86 5.25 -19.48
CA PHE A 102 6.28 6.55 -19.19
C PHE A 102 6.82 7.63 -20.11
N ALA A 103 8.12 7.58 -20.41
CA ALA A 103 8.74 8.51 -21.35
C ALA A 103 8.20 8.35 -22.78
N GLU A 104 7.90 7.11 -23.21
CA GLU A 104 7.24 6.79 -24.47
C GLU A 104 5.81 7.35 -24.53
N ILE A 105 4.99 7.11 -23.49
CA ILE A 105 3.63 7.66 -23.41
C ILE A 105 3.66 9.20 -23.50
N ILE A 106 4.59 9.85 -22.79
CA ILE A 106 4.73 11.30 -22.83
C ILE A 106 5.20 11.78 -24.20
N HIS A 107 6.11 11.04 -24.85
CA HIS A 107 6.56 11.36 -26.20
C HIS A 107 5.40 11.32 -27.20
N GLU A 108 4.58 10.26 -27.18
CA GLU A 108 3.39 10.14 -28.02
C GLU A 108 2.40 11.28 -27.80
N LEU A 109 2.05 11.56 -26.52
CA LEU A 109 1.13 12.65 -26.18
C LEU A 109 1.69 14.03 -26.55
N ALA A 110 3.01 14.22 -26.43
CA ALA A 110 3.67 15.45 -26.85
C ALA A 110 3.60 15.65 -28.37
N LEU A 111 3.77 14.57 -29.15
CA LEU A 111 3.58 14.60 -30.59
C LEU A 111 2.12 14.86 -30.96
N GLU A 112 1.16 14.20 -30.29
CA GLU A 112 -0.28 14.29 -30.57
C GLU A 112 -0.85 15.69 -30.30
N HIS A 113 -0.47 16.31 -29.19
CA HIS A 113 -1.03 17.57 -28.72
C HIS A 113 -0.15 18.80 -29.01
N GLY A 114 0.95 18.64 -29.76
CA GLY A 114 1.83 19.75 -30.12
C GLY A 114 2.53 20.37 -28.91
N TYR A 115 3.06 19.52 -28.02
CA TYR A 115 3.89 19.95 -26.90
C TYR A 115 5.37 19.85 -27.22
N ARG A 116 6.19 20.51 -26.40
CA ARG A 116 7.64 20.33 -26.36
C ARG A 116 8.07 20.24 -24.91
N PHE A 117 8.73 19.16 -24.53
CA PHE A 117 9.19 18.95 -23.16
C PHE A 117 10.64 18.49 -23.11
N ARG A 118 11.38 19.00 -22.14
CA ARG A 118 12.63 18.41 -21.66
C ARG A 118 12.31 17.44 -20.52
N ILE A 119 12.67 16.17 -20.71
CA ILE A 119 12.44 15.09 -19.76
C ILE A 119 13.78 14.66 -19.17
N ALA A 120 13.81 14.47 -17.85
CA ALA A 120 14.86 13.73 -17.16
C ALA A 120 14.33 12.35 -16.75
N LYS A 121 15.12 11.31 -16.98
CA LYS A 121 14.85 9.94 -16.56
C LYS A 121 15.90 9.54 -15.51
N ILE A 122 15.45 9.18 -14.32
CA ILE A 122 16.28 8.72 -13.21
C ILE A 122 16.04 7.22 -13.05
N TYR A 123 17.06 6.43 -13.29
CA TYR A 123 16.98 4.97 -13.23
C TYR A 123 17.34 4.43 -11.85
N SER A 124 16.85 3.23 -11.52
CA SER A 124 16.99 2.67 -10.16
C SER A 124 17.37 1.20 -10.12
N GLU A 125 17.58 0.55 -11.25
CA GLU A 125 18.04 -0.84 -11.26
C GLU A 125 19.52 -0.96 -10.88
N PHE A 126 19.81 -1.90 -10.00
CA PHE A 126 21.16 -2.24 -9.57
C PHE A 126 21.69 -3.41 -10.40
N ASP A 127 22.94 -3.30 -10.84
CA ASP A 127 23.65 -4.43 -11.44
C ASP A 127 23.82 -5.54 -10.38
N LYS A 128 23.44 -6.77 -10.73
CA LYS A 128 23.54 -7.93 -9.84
C LYS A 128 24.98 -8.16 -9.35
N ALA A 129 25.99 -7.89 -10.16
CA ALA A 129 27.39 -8.01 -9.75
C ALA A 129 27.75 -7.01 -8.64
N VAL A 130 27.21 -5.80 -8.67
CA VAL A 130 27.37 -4.83 -7.58
C VAL A 130 26.73 -5.35 -6.30
N VAL A 131 25.52 -5.90 -6.40
CA VAL A 131 24.81 -6.48 -5.24
C VAL A 131 25.57 -7.70 -4.68
N ARG A 132 26.07 -8.60 -5.53
CA ARG A 132 26.88 -9.76 -5.10
C ARG A 132 28.15 -9.32 -4.38
N ASN A 133 28.90 -8.39 -4.97
CA ASN A 133 30.13 -7.89 -4.36
C ASN A 133 29.85 -7.23 -3.00
N ALA A 134 28.78 -6.44 -2.88
CA ALA A 134 28.38 -5.84 -1.61
C ALA A 134 27.94 -6.89 -0.58
N LEU A 135 27.26 -7.96 -1.00
CA LEU A 135 26.89 -9.08 -0.14
C LEU A 135 28.13 -9.81 0.41
N GLU A 136 29.10 -10.13 -0.46
CA GLU A 136 30.35 -10.79 -0.09
C GLU A 136 31.20 -9.96 0.89
N GLN A 137 31.12 -8.63 0.76
CA GLN A 137 31.80 -7.69 1.66
C GLN A 137 31.05 -7.45 2.99
N GLY A 138 29.88 -8.06 3.20
CA GLY A 138 29.06 -7.85 4.39
C GLY A 138 28.41 -6.46 4.45
N ASN A 139 28.26 -5.80 3.29
CA ASN A 139 27.76 -4.42 3.17
C ASN A 139 26.24 -4.36 2.89
N ILE A 140 25.54 -5.49 3.05
CA ILE A 140 24.09 -5.64 2.90
C ILE A 140 23.52 -6.18 4.21
N SER A 141 22.39 -5.60 4.65
CA SER A 141 21.67 -6.04 5.85
C SER A 141 20.17 -6.25 5.58
N PRO A 142 19.49 -7.14 6.32
CA PRO A 142 18.03 -7.29 6.26
C PRO A 142 17.25 -5.99 6.47
N CYS A 143 16.16 -5.77 5.71
CA CYS A 143 15.22 -4.68 5.95
C CYS A 143 13.95 -5.22 6.66
N GLY A 144 13.96 -5.25 7.99
CA GLY A 144 12.87 -5.85 8.78
C GLY A 144 13.05 -7.37 8.97
N PRO A 145 11.96 -8.11 9.25
CA PRO A 145 12.03 -9.54 9.60
C PRO A 145 12.15 -10.45 8.35
N VAL A 146 13.19 -10.21 7.54
CA VAL A 146 13.45 -10.95 6.30
C VAL A 146 14.59 -11.96 6.48
N PRO A 147 14.59 -13.08 5.75
CA PRO A 147 15.74 -14.00 5.71
C PRO A 147 17.00 -13.28 5.20
N PRO A 148 18.21 -13.70 5.60
CA PRO A 148 19.45 -13.19 5.02
C PRO A 148 19.49 -13.37 3.50
N LEU A 149 19.97 -12.35 2.79
CA LEU A 149 20.16 -12.41 1.34
C LEU A 149 21.20 -13.46 0.95
N THR A 150 20.88 -14.24 -0.07
CA THR A 150 21.79 -15.24 -0.67
C THR A 150 22.22 -14.83 -2.08
N VAL A 151 23.32 -15.40 -2.58
CA VAL A 151 23.76 -15.19 -3.98
C VAL A 151 22.71 -15.77 -4.95
N GLU A 152 22.10 -16.90 -4.58
CA GLU A 152 21.05 -17.54 -5.33
C GLU A 152 19.81 -16.65 -5.47
N ASP A 153 19.44 -15.89 -4.44
CA ASP A 153 18.33 -14.92 -4.51
C ASP A 153 18.65 -13.75 -5.45
N VAL A 154 19.88 -13.24 -5.41
CA VAL A 154 20.35 -12.20 -6.34
C VAL A 154 20.30 -12.72 -7.78
N ASP A 155 20.78 -13.93 -8.01
CA ASP A 155 20.80 -14.55 -9.34
C ASP A 155 19.40 -14.83 -9.89
N ALA A 156 18.50 -15.36 -9.04
CA ALA A 156 17.14 -15.71 -9.41
C ALA A 156 16.22 -14.49 -9.60
N SER A 157 16.54 -13.33 -9.01
CA SER A 157 15.77 -12.10 -9.19
C SER A 157 15.70 -11.70 -10.68
N ARG A 158 14.55 -11.24 -11.18
CA ARG A 158 14.49 -10.70 -12.56
C ARG A 158 15.29 -9.40 -12.66
N VAL A 159 14.96 -8.47 -11.75
CA VAL A 159 15.57 -7.16 -11.57
C VAL A 159 15.67 -6.87 -10.08
N ILE A 160 16.64 -6.03 -9.71
CA ILE A 160 16.78 -5.48 -8.37
C ILE A 160 16.71 -3.97 -8.50
N VAL A 161 15.74 -3.34 -7.84
CA VAL A 161 15.60 -1.88 -7.81
C VAL A 161 16.02 -1.35 -6.44
N GLY A 162 16.66 -0.19 -6.41
CA GLY A 162 16.98 0.54 -5.18
C GLY A 162 16.02 1.71 -4.96
N GLN A 163 15.52 1.84 -3.75
CA GLN A 163 14.62 2.92 -3.35
C GLN A 163 15.40 4.22 -3.14
N MET A 164 15.42 5.10 -4.16
CA MET A 164 16.18 6.35 -4.12
C MET A 164 15.62 7.38 -3.14
N GLY A 165 16.50 8.20 -2.57
CA GLY A 165 16.13 9.38 -1.79
C GLY A 165 15.82 10.61 -2.65
N ALA A 166 15.83 11.79 -2.01
CA ALA A 166 15.52 13.06 -2.67
C ALA A 166 16.66 13.56 -3.57
N GLU A 167 17.86 13.01 -3.41
CA GLU A 167 19.09 13.50 -4.01
C GLU A 167 19.06 13.47 -5.55
N PRO A 168 18.67 12.37 -6.23
CA PRO A 168 18.63 12.34 -7.70
C PRO A 168 17.63 13.35 -8.28
N TYR A 169 16.48 13.53 -7.61
CA TYR A 169 15.49 14.55 -7.99
C TYR A 169 16.05 15.95 -7.77
N LEU A 170 16.71 16.22 -6.64
CA LEU A 170 17.32 17.51 -6.35
C LEU A 170 18.44 17.86 -7.34
N ALA A 171 19.29 16.89 -7.70
CA ALA A 171 20.32 17.05 -8.72
C ALA A 171 19.69 17.43 -10.07
N THR A 172 18.60 16.76 -10.45
CA THR A 172 17.85 17.06 -11.67
C THR A 172 17.19 18.43 -11.63
N LEU A 173 16.65 18.85 -10.49
CA LEU A 173 16.05 20.17 -10.33
C LEU A 173 17.10 21.29 -10.35
N ASN A 174 18.35 21.02 -9.99
CA ASN A 174 19.43 22.01 -9.92
C ASN A 174 20.26 22.11 -11.21
N THR A 175 19.86 21.44 -12.29
CA THR A 175 20.52 21.59 -13.58
C THR A 175 20.39 23.01 -14.12
N HIS A 176 21.39 23.47 -14.86
CA HIS A 176 21.36 24.78 -15.51
C HIS A 176 20.23 24.92 -16.53
N GLU A 177 19.96 23.85 -17.27
CA GLU A 177 18.87 23.80 -18.24
C GLU A 177 17.62 23.26 -17.52
N PRO A 178 16.52 24.05 -17.45
CA PRO A 178 15.30 23.63 -16.77
C PRO A 178 14.70 22.36 -17.38
N VAL A 179 14.24 21.47 -16.51
CA VAL A 179 13.55 20.22 -16.87
C VAL A 179 12.06 20.41 -16.64
N ASP A 180 11.25 20.07 -17.63
CA ASP A 180 9.78 20.15 -17.54
C ASP A 180 9.21 18.96 -16.77
N ILE A 181 9.77 17.77 -16.99
CA ILE A 181 9.26 16.50 -16.45
C ILE A 181 10.40 15.64 -15.93
N ILE A 182 10.30 15.18 -14.68
CA ILE A 182 11.23 14.25 -14.06
C ILE A 182 10.51 12.91 -13.84
N LEU A 183 11.02 11.86 -14.48
CA LEU A 183 10.54 10.48 -14.34
C LEU A 183 11.55 9.69 -13.54
N GLY A 184 11.18 9.25 -12.34
CA GLY A 184 12.03 8.40 -11.53
C GLY A 184 11.57 6.94 -11.50
N GLY A 185 12.56 6.05 -11.45
CA GLY A 185 12.39 4.66 -11.06
C GLY A 185 11.99 4.54 -9.60
N ARG A 186 12.33 3.42 -8.95
CA ARG A 186 11.91 3.14 -7.59
C ARG A 186 12.39 4.22 -6.62
N ALA A 187 11.45 4.93 -6.02
CA ALA A 187 11.72 6.01 -5.09
C ALA A 187 11.16 5.72 -3.70
N TYR A 188 11.79 6.31 -2.69
CA TYR A 188 11.14 6.47 -1.40
C TYR A 188 9.99 7.44 -1.63
N ASP A 189 8.77 7.02 -1.33
CA ASP A 189 7.57 7.71 -1.85
C ASP A 189 7.55 9.24 -1.54
N PRO A 190 8.04 9.72 -0.37
CA PRO A 190 8.21 11.15 -0.09
C PRO A 190 9.31 11.89 -0.87
N ALA A 191 10.25 11.19 -1.50
CA ALA A 191 11.46 11.75 -2.10
C ALA A 191 11.22 12.85 -3.16
N PRO A 192 10.34 12.68 -4.17
CA PRO A 192 10.12 13.75 -5.15
C PRO A 192 9.54 15.01 -4.51
N PHE A 193 8.69 14.87 -3.49
CA PHE A 193 8.16 15.99 -2.71
C PHE A 193 9.25 16.68 -1.90
N ALA A 194 10.02 15.90 -1.14
CA ALA A 194 11.11 16.39 -0.31
C ALA A 194 12.15 17.13 -1.16
N ALA A 195 12.49 16.64 -2.36
CA ALA A 195 13.44 17.29 -3.25
C ALA A 195 13.02 18.73 -3.63
N VAL A 196 11.74 18.94 -3.95
CA VAL A 196 11.22 20.28 -4.29
C VAL A 196 11.25 21.20 -3.06
N CYS A 197 10.88 20.69 -1.89
CA CYS A 197 10.96 21.42 -0.62
C CYS A 197 12.40 21.80 -0.26
N LEU A 198 13.34 20.85 -0.33
CA LEU A 198 14.76 21.07 -0.02
C LEU A 198 15.40 22.07 -0.97
N LYS A 199 15.08 22.03 -2.27
CA LYS A 199 15.53 23.04 -3.25
C LYS A 199 15.12 24.46 -2.86
N ARG A 200 13.97 24.62 -2.18
CA ARG A 200 13.45 25.91 -1.70
C ARG A 200 13.92 26.27 -0.29
N GLY A 201 14.81 25.49 0.32
CA GLY A 201 15.34 25.77 1.66
C GLY A 201 14.33 25.52 2.80
N ILE A 202 13.31 24.69 2.56
CA ILE A 202 12.39 24.22 3.60
C ILE A 202 13.15 23.28 4.56
N ASP A 203 12.81 23.30 5.85
CA ASP A 203 13.40 22.41 6.84
C ASP A 203 13.25 20.93 6.43
N PRO A 204 14.31 20.10 6.52
CA PRO A 204 14.25 18.70 6.10
C PRO A 204 13.14 17.89 6.78
N GLY A 205 12.88 18.09 8.08
CA GLY A 205 11.81 17.38 8.79
C GLY A 205 10.44 17.70 8.20
N ILE A 206 10.22 18.97 7.87
CA ILE A 206 8.99 19.45 7.21
C ILE A 206 8.90 18.95 5.77
N ALA A 207 10.00 18.98 5.02
CA ALA A 207 10.07 18.50 3.65
C ALA A 207 9.67 17.02 3.54
N TRP A 208 10.24 16.17 4.41
CA TRP A 208 9.95 14.74 4.44
C TRP A 208 8.54 14.42 4.98
N HIS A 209 8.08 15.14 6.01
CA HIS A 209 6.72 14.93 6.53
C HIS A 209 5.65 15.39 5.54
N MET A 210 5.86 16.49 4.83
CA MET A 210 4.97 16.90 3.74
C MET A 210 4.95 15.82 2.64
N GLY A 211 6.13 15.28 2.29
CA GLY A 211 6.23 14.20 1.32
C GLY A 211 5.53 12.92 1.74
N LYS A 212 5.32 12.68 3.05
CA LYS A 212 4.53 11.55 3.59
C LYS A 212 3.04 11.62 3.24
N LEU A 213 2.63 12.66 2.52
CA LEU A 213 1.29 12.79 1.94
C LEU A 213 1.28 12.35 0.48
N GLU A 214 2.22 11.47 0.09
CA GLU A 214 2.40 10.93 -1.26
C GLU A 214 1.13 10.28 -1.80
N CYS A 215 0.28 9.76 -0.91
CA CYS A 215 -0.93 9.03 -1.28
C CYS A 215 -2.07 9.96 -1.74
N GLY A 216 -1.79 11.25 -1.98
CA GLY A 216 -2.79 12.24 -2.39
C GLY A 216 -3.79 12.56 -1.27
N GLY A 217 -5.04 12.82 -1.64
CA GLY A 217 -6.12 13.22 -0.72
C GLY A 217 -6.70 12.09 0.14
N MET A 218 -5.92 11.03 0.44
CA MET A 218 -6.36 9.93 1.31
C MET A 218 -6.59 10.36 2.77
N CYS A 219 -6.01 11.49 3.19
CA CYS A 219 -6.27 12.13 4.47
C CYS A 219 -7.47 13.09 4.46
N VAL A 220 -8.18 13.24 3.32
CA VAL A 220 -9.35 14.11 3.18
C VAL A 220 -10.64 13.35 3.56
N GLU A 221 -11.60 14.09 4.13
CA GLU A 221 -12.94 13.61 4.46
C GLU A 221 -14.01 14.39 3.65
N PRO A 222 -14.84 13.72 2.83
CA PRO A 222 -14.69 12.36 2.33
C PRO A 222 -13.41 12.19 1.48
N LYS A 223 -12.91 10.95 1.37
CA LYS A 223 -11.68 10.66 0.60
C LYS A 223 -11.81 11.11 -0.85
N GLN A 224 -10.75 11.73 -1.35
CA GLN A 224 -10.63 12.13 -2.74
C GLN A 224 -9.17 11.98 -3.21
N PRO A 225 -8.90 11.92 -4.52
CA PRO A 225 -7.54 11.74 -5.01
C PRO A 225 -6.66 12.99 -4.85
N LEU A 226 -7.20 14.19 -5.11
CA LEU A 226 -6.40 15.43 -5.14
C LEU A 226 -6.20 16.03 -3.74
N ILE A 227 -4.98 16.54 -3.51
CA ILE A 227 -4.65 17.37 -2.37
C ILE A 227 -3.73 18.53 -2.78
N PHE A 228 -3.91 19.69 -2.15
CA PHE A 228 -3.07 20.86 -2.33
C PHE A 228 -2.31 21.15 -1.04
N ALA A 229 -1.02 21.43 -1.16
CA ALA A 229 -0.15 21.74 -0.05
C ALA A 229 0.49 23.12 -0.21
N THR A 230 0.45 23.90 0.88
CA THR A 230 1.14 25.18 0.99
C THR A 230 2.23 25.06 2.05
N ILE A 231 3.49 25.22 1.66
CA ILE A 231 4.66 24.86 2.45
C ILE A 231 5.48 26.10 2.77
N ARG A 232 5.90 26.21 4.03
CA ARG A 232 6.76 27.26 4.59
C ARG A 232 7.93 26.61 5.28
N LYS A 233 8.90 27.41 5.71
CA LYS A 233 10.17 26.92 6.27
C LYS A 233 10.00 25.86 7.36
N ASP A 234 9.04 26.03 8.28
CA ASP A 234 8.84 25.20 9.47
C ASP A 234 7.45 24.53 9.55
N SER A 235 6.65 24.63 8.49
CA SER A 235 5.26 24.21 8.50
C SER A 235 4.69 23.95 7.10
N PHE A 236 3.63 23.16 7.01
CA PHE A 236 2.82 23.06 5.80
C PHE A 236 1.33 22.99 6.11
N ASP A 237 0.52 23.51 5.19
CA ASP A 237 -0.94 23.48 5.23
C ASP A 237 -1.46 22.51 4.19
N LEU A 238 -2.46 21.72 4.55
CA LEU A 238 -3.17 20.84 3.64
C LEU A 238 -4.58 21.34 3.40
N GLU A 239 -4.92 21.41 2.12
CA GLU A 239 -6.19 21.90 1.63
C GLU A 239 -6.78 20.90 0.63
N PRO A 240 -8.03 20.46 0.84
CA PRO A 240 -8.74 19.65 -0.14
C PRO A 240 -9.22 20.51 -1.31
N THR A 241 -9.24 19.95 -2.51
CA THR A 241 -9.67 20.70 -3.70
C THR A 241 -11.18 20.94 -3.81
N ASN A 242 -12.01 20.11 -3.18
CA ASN A 242 -13.48 20.22 -3.24
C ASN A 242 -14.05 20.90 -1.99
N ASP A 243 -14.96 21.86 -2.18
CA ASP A 243 -15.60 22.64 -1.11
C ASP A 243 -16.43 21.83 -0.12
N THR A 244 -16.90 20.64 -0.52
CA THR A 244 -17.64 19.73 0.36
C THR A 244 -16.73 18.83 1.22
N SER A 245 -15.41 18.94 1.04
CA SER A 245 -14.42 18.07 1.69
C SER A 245 -13.53 18.86 2.65
N ARG A 246 -12.98 18.19 3.67
CA ARG A 246 -12.11 18.80 4.70
C ARG A 246 -10.91 17.92 5.05
N CYS A 247 -9.80 18.55 5.42
CA CYS A 247 -8.76 17.90 6.22
C CYS A 247 -9.07 18.17 7.70
N THR A 248 -9.02 17.14 8.55
CA THR A 248 -9.12 17.28 10.01
C THR A 248 -7.78 17.00 10.66
N ALA A 249 -7.50 17.60 11.83
CA ALA A 249 -6.26 17.32 12.56
C ALA A 249 -6.05 15.81 12.77
N ILE A 250 -7.14 15.09 13.03
CA ILE A 250 -7.14 13.63 13.21
C ILE A 250 -6.85 12.92 11.89
N SER A 251 -7.49 13.29 10.78
CA SER A 251 -7.32 12.60 9.50
C SER A 251 -5.92 12.76 8.91
N VAL A 252 -5.32 13.94 9.11
CA VAL A 252 -3.93 14.20 8.71
C VAL A 252 -2.96 13.45 9.62
N ALA A 253 -3.16 13.49 10.94
CA ALA A 253 -2.35 12.70 11.87
C ALA A 253 -2.49 11.19 11.63
N ALA A 254 -3.68 10.70 11.26
CA ALA A 254 -3.94 9.29 10.94
C ALA A 254 -3.11 8.78 9.75
N HIS A 255 -2.81 9.68 8.81
CA HIS A 255 -2.14 9.33 7.58
C HIS A 255 -0.67 8.96 7.80
N THR A 256 -0.03 9.48 8.84
CA THR A 256 1.35 9.11 9.18
C THR A 256 1.47 7.67 9.69
N LEU A 257 0.39 7.10 10.24
CA LEU A 257 0.35 5.70 10.68
C LEU A 257 0.15 4.72 9.53
N TYR A 258 -0.40 5.19 8.40
CA TYR A 258 -0.82 4.34 7.30
C TYR A 258 0.37 3.62 6.66
N GLU A 259 0.30 2.29 6.62
CA GLU A 259 1.30 1.41 5.99
C GLU A 259 2.73 1.55 6.54
N LYS A 260 2.88 1.97 7.81
CA LYS A 260 4.18 2.06 8.49
C LYS A 260 4.27 1.09 9.66
N THR A 261 5.46 0.59 9.93
CA THR A 261 5.76 -0.28 11.09
C THR A 261 5.54 0.49 12.40
N ARG A 262 5.95 1.76 12.40
CA ARG A 262 5.84 2.67 13.54
C ARG A 262 5.21 3.99 13.10
N PRO A 263 4.48 4.69 13.98
CA PRO A 263 3.87 5.97 13.65
C PRO A 263 4.78 7.17 13.93
N ASP A 264 5.83 6.98 14.73
CA ASP A 264 6.68 8.04 15.29
C ASP A 264 8.07 8.14 14.65
N LEU A 265 8.63 7.03 14.19
CA LEU A 265 9.94 6.96 13.54
C LEU A 265 9.81 6.29 12.17
N LEU A 266 9.97 7.07 11.10
CA LEU A 266 9.86 6.60 9.72
C LEU A 266 11.26 6.60 9.08
N PRO A 267 11.96 5.45 9.03
CA PRO A 267 13.24 5.36 8.34
C PRO A 267 13.06 5.52 6.83
N GLY A 268 14.05 6.15 6.20
CA GLY A 268 14.15 6.33 4.76
C GLY A 268 15.61 6.53 4.34
N PRO A 269 15.89 6.69 3.03
CA PRO A 269 17.24 6.96 2.56
C PRO A 269 17.85 8.19 3.26
N GLY A 270 19.07 8.02 3.78
CA GLY A 270 19.83 9.08 4.45
C GLY A 270 19.41 9.45 5.88
N GLY A 271 18.36 8.86 6.45
CA GLY A 271 17.95 9.21 7.81
C GLY A 271 16.62 8.64 8.29
N VAL A 272 16.15 9.18 9.41
CA VAL A 272 14.87 8.83 10.03
C VAL A 272 14.05 10.10 10.22
N LEU A 273 12.81 10.08 9.73
CA LEU A 273 11.84 11.13 10.02
C LEU A 273 11.20 10.86 11.39
N ASN A 274 11.48 11.73 12.34
CA ASN A 274 10.96 11.70 13.70
C ASN A 274 9.73 12.61 13.83
N LEU A 275 8.59 12.02 14.16
CA LEU A 275 7.28 12.65 14.26
C LEU A 275 6.79 12.79 15.71
N ALA A 276 7.61 12.44 16.71
CA ALA A 276 7.24 12.48 18.13
C ALA A 276 6.84 13.89 18.61
N HIS A 277 7.32 14.94 17.95
CA HIS A 277 6.99 16.33 18.27
C HIS A 277 6.06 16.98 17.24
N SER A 278 5.48 16.18 16.34
CA SER A 278 4.59 16.71 15.32
C SER A 278 3.26 17.20 15.91
N THR A 279 2.82 18.38 15.47
CA THR A 279 1.55 18.99 15.87
C THR A 279 0.65 19.20 14.66
N TYR A 280 -0.66 18.99 14.84
CA TYR A 280 -1.68 19.11 13.80
C TYR A 280 -2.73 20.14 14.26
N GLU A 281 -2.66 21.33 13.69
CA GLU A 281 -3.48 22.48 14.07
C GLU A 281 -4.59 22.71 13.03
N GLN A 282 -5.85 22.71 13.46
CA GLN A 282 -6.97 23.03 12.59
C GLN A 282 -7.03 24.55 12.37
N LEU A 283 -6.64 25.05 11.20
CA LEU A 283 -6.63 26.48 10.88
C LEU A 283 -8.02 27.01 10.48
N THR A 284 -8.74 26.22 9.70
CA THR A 284 -10.11 26.47 9.27
C THR A 284 -10.90 25.16 9.36
N PRO A 285 -12.23 25.15 9.18
CA PRO A 285 -12.98 23.89 9.11
C PRO A 285 -12.50 22.88 8.05
N ARG A 286 -11.64 23.30 7.10
CA ARG A 286 -11.16 22.47 5.98
C ARG A 286 -9.63 22.32 5.90
N ILE A 287 -8.87 23.20 6.54
CA ILE A 287 -7.40 23.30 6.39
C ILE A 287 -6.72 22.95 7.72
N VAL A 288 -5.69 22.11 7.63
CA VAL A 288 -4.85 21.71 8.76
C VAL A 288 -3.41 22.14 8.50
N ARG A 289 -2.77 22.69 9.53
CA ARG A 289 -1.34 22.96 9.53
C ARG A 289 -0.58 21.91 10.32
N VAL A 290 0.57 21.52 9.79
CA VAL A 290 1.48 20.55 10.41
C VAL A 290 2.82 21.21 10.70
N ARG A 291 3.41 20.88 11.86
CA ARG A 291 4.74 21.36 12.33
C ARG A 291 5.45 20.31 13.15
N GLY A 292 6.72 20.55 13.47
CA GLY A 292 7.44 19.86 14.55
C GLY A 292 8.06 18.51 14.16
N ALA A 293 8.04 18.14 12.88
CA ALA A 293 8.80 17.00 12.39
C ALA A 293 10.28 17.32 12.33
N VAL A 294 11.12 16.33 12.65
CA VAL A 294 12.58 16.45 12.63
C VAL A 294 13.14 15.32 11.77
N PHE A 295 14.03 15.64 10.83
CA PHE A 295 14.79 14.62 10.12
C PHE A 295 16.13 14.39 10.83
N GLU A 296 16.38 13.15 11.22
CA GLU A 296 17.61 12.71 11.88
C GLU A 296 18.50 12.01 10.87
N PRO A 297 19.60 12.64 10.40
CA PRO A 297 20.51 12.00 9.47
C PRO A 297 21.11 10.72 10.04
N ARG A 298 21.24 9.70 9.20
CA ARG A 298 21.89 8.41 9.49
C ARG A 298 22.85 8.07 8.35
N PRO A 299 23.77 7.09 8.53
CA PRO A 299 24.53 6.55 7.42
C PRO A 299 23.60 6.18 6.26
N TYR A 300 24.00 6.50 5.03
CA TYR A 300 23.10 6.39 3.90
C TYR A 300 22.96 4.93 3.49
N GLN A 301 21.72 4.46 3.51
CA GLN A 301 21.35 3.12 3.09
C GLN A 301 20.22 3.21 2.06
N ILE A 302 20.28 2.36 1.04
CA ILE A 302 19.25 2.24 0.03
C ILE A 302 18.55 0.90 0.23
N LYS A 303 17.21 0.91 0.19
CA LYS A 303 16.43 -0.33 0.23
C LYS A 303 16.40 -0.97 -1.17
N LEU A 304 16.96 -2.16 -1.27
CA LEU A 304 16.91 -3.03 -2.43
C LEU A 304 15.65 -3.89 -2.40
N GLU A 305 14.89 -3.88 -3.50
CA GLU A 305 13.70 -4.70 -3.70
C GLU A 305 13.86 -5.54 -4.98
N GLY A 306 13.51 -6.82 -4.90
CA GLY A 306 13.65 -7.76 -6.00
C GLY A 306 12.76 -8.98 -5.83
N ALA A 307 12.30 -9.53 -6.95
CA ALA A 307 11.42 -10.68 -6.98
C ALA A 307 11.86 -11.69 -8.04
N LYS A 308 11.55 -12.96 -7.80
CA LYS A 308 11.88 -14.09 -8.67
C LYS A 308 10.63 -14.85 -9.10
N LYS A 309 10.71 -15.52 -10.24
CA LYS A 309 9.71 -16.50 -10.67
C LYS A 309 9.95 -17.81 -9.91
N THR A 310 8.88 -18.41 -9.40
CA THR A 310 8.95 -19.61 -8.54
C THR A 310 8.32 -20.85 -9.17
N GLY A 311 7.64 -20.69 -10.30
CA GLY A 311 6.96 -21.78 -11.02
C GLY A 311 5.66 -21.31 -11.63
N PHE A 312 4.71 -22.22 -11.74
CA PHE A 312 3.37 -22.02 -12.31
C PHE A 312 2.29 -22.45 -11.32
N ARG A 313 1.18 -21.71 -11.29
CA ARG A 313 0.06 -21.97 -10.40
C ARG A 313 -1.17 -22.50 -11.13
N SER A 314 -1.86 -23.43 -10.49
CA SER A 314 -3.23 -23.83 -10.82
C SER A 314 -4.05 -23.93 -9.55
N VAL A 315 -5.34 -23.65 -9.65
CA VAL A 315 -6.27 -23.69 -8.52
C VAL A 315 -7.56 -24.44 -8.87
N PHE A 316 -8.23 -24.98 -7.85
CA PHE A 316 -9.65 -25.35 -7.94
C PHE A 316 -10.38 -24.83 -6.71
N ILE A 317 -11.69 -24.60 -6.84
CA ILE A 317 -12.56 -24.13 -5.77
C ILE A 317 -13.80 -25.02 -5.64
N GLY A 318 -14.23 -25.29 -4.42
CA GLY A 318 -15.51 -25.96 -4.19
C GLY A 318 -16.03 -25.88 -2.75
N GLY A 319 -17.34 -26.02 -2.60
CA GLY A 319 -18.04 -25.98 -1.32
C GLY A 319 -18.24 -27.36 -0.70
N ILE A 320 -18.25 -27.41 0.63
CA ILE A 320 -18.56 -28.59 1.44
C ILE A 320 -19.65 -28.21 2.45
N ARG A 321 -20.77 -28.94 2.40
CA ARG A 321 -21.92 -28.73 3.30
C ARG A 321 -22.20 -29.91 4.24
N ASP A 322 -21.63 -31.08 3.95
CA ASP A 322 -21.82 -32.28 4.77
C ASP A 322 -21.15 -32.11 6.14
N ALA A 323 -21.94 -32.15 7.21
CA ALA A 323 -21.45 -31.91 8.56
C ALA A 323 -20.43 -32.96 9.03
N GLY A 324 -20.56 -34.20 8.56
CA GLY A 324 -19.63 -35.28 8.89
C GLY A 324 -18.25 -35.05 8.28
N LEU A 325 -18.21 -34.60 7.02
CA LEU A 325 -16.96 -34.22 6.36
C LEU A 325 -16.37 -32.93 6.95
N ILE A 326 -17.18 -31.90 7.22
CA ILE A 326 -16.73 -30.65 7.85
C ILE A 326 -16.03 -30.92 9.19
N ALA A 327 -16.57 -31.83 10.01
CA ALA A 327 -15.96 -32.20 11.29
C ALA A 327 -14.63 -32.95 11.15
N GLN A 328 -14.34 -33.52 9.98
CA GLN A 328 -13.18 -34.37 9.70
C GLN A 328 -12.22 -33.77 8.68
N ILE A 329 -12.45 -32.54 8.22
CA ILE A 329 -11.72 -31.94 7.09
C ILE A 329 -10.20 -31.92 7.30
N ASP A 330 -9.74 -31.71 8.54
CA ASP A 330 -8.31 -31.68 8.89
C ASP A 330 -7.64 -33.05 8.82
N HIS A 331 -8.42 -34.12 8.90
CA HIS A 331 -7.94 -35.48 8.67
C HIS A 331 -8.00 -35.85 7.18
N VAL A 332 -9.03 -35.38 6.47
CA VAL A 332 -9.28 -35.73 5.07
C VAL A 332 -8.29 -35.05 4.12
N LEU A 333 -7.98 -33.75 4.29
CA LEU A 333 -7.11 -33.03 3.37
C LEU A 333 -5.69 -33.64 3.25
N PRO A 334 -5.02 -34.06 4.35
CA PRO A 334 -3.75 -34.79 4.24
C PRO A 334 -3.87 -36.13 3.49
N VAL A 335 -4.98 -36.85 3.63
CA VAL A 335 -5.24 -38.11 2.91
C VAL A 335 -5.41 -37.85 1.41
N VAL A 336 -6.16 -36.81 1.06
CA VAL A 336 -6.36 -36.34 -0.32
C VAL A 336 -5.03 -36.01 -0.98
N GLU A 337 -4.19 -35.25 -0.29
CA GLU A 337 -2.84 -34.92 -0.77
C GLU A 337 -1.99 -36.17 -0.98
N ASN A 338 -1.93 -37.06 0.01
CA ASN A 338 -1.18 -38.32 -0.08
C ASN A 338 -1.66 -39.18 -1.25
N TYR A 339 -2.98 -39.32 -1.44
CA TYR A 339 -3.55 -40.06 -2.55
C TYR A 339 -3.15 -39.45 -3.91
N ALA A 340 -3.28 -38.13 -4.06
CA ALA A 340 -2.85 -37.45 -5.28
C ALA A 340 -1.34 -37.65 -5.56
N ARG A 341 -0.50 -37.75 -4.52
CA ARG A 341 0.92 -38.10 -4.68
C ARG A 341 1.14 -39.47 -5.28
N THR A 342 0.38 -40.46 -4.84
CA THR A 342 0.54 -41.83 -5.36
C THR A 342 0.12 -41.97 -6.82
N MET A 343 -0.80 -41.12 -7.29
CA MET A 343 -1.35 -41.17 -8.65
C MET A 343 -0.45 -40.51 -9.70
N ASN A 344 0.55 -39.71 -9.30
CA ASN A 344 1.46 -39.05 -10.23
C ASN A 344 2.92 -39.16 -9.75
N PRO A 345 3.74 -40.08 -10.32
CA PRO A 345 5.13 -40.26 -9.92
C PRO A 345 6.02 -39.01 -10.08
N LYS A 346 5.60 -38.04 -10.90
CA LYS A 346 6.30 -36.76 -11.05
C LYS A 346 6.03 -35.79 -9.88
N PHE A 347 5.05 -36.09 -9.03
CA PHE A 347 4.66 -35.31 -7.87
C PHE A 347 5.61 -35.55 -6.67
N THR A 348 6.84 -35.08 -6.82
CA THR A 348 7.85 -35.08 -5.74
C THR A 348 7.71 -33.80 -4.90
N GLY A 349 7.79 -33.92 -3.58
CA GLY A 349 7.53 -32.83 -2.62
C GLY A 349 8.35 -31.56 -2.84
N ASP A 350 9.59 -31.72 -3.34
CA ASP A 350 10.48 -30.58 -3.58
C ASP A 350 10.09 -29.79 -4.84
N ASN A 351 9.45 -30.45 -5.81
CA ASN A 351 9.07 -29.84 -7.07
C ASN A 351 7.62 -29.37 -7.08
N CYS A 352 6.77 -29.79 -6.15
CA CYS A 352 5.38 -29.34 -6.13
C CYS A 352 4.87 -29.06 -4.72
N ARG A 353 4.31 -27.87 -4.54
CA ARG A 353 3.73 -27.41 -3.27
C ARG A 353 2.21 -27.34 -3.39
N ILE A 354 1.51 -27.72 -2.32
CA ILE A 354 0.05 -27.64 -2.20
C ILE A 354 -0.30 -26.77 -1.01
N ALA A 355 -1.32 -25.92 -1.17
CA ALA A 355 -1.95 -25.18 -0.09
C ALA A 355 -3.47 -25.31 -0.20
N PHE A 356 -4.11 -25.62 0.93
CA PHE A 356 -5.57 -25.61 1.04
C PHE A 356 -6.01 -24.38 1.85
N HIS A 357 -6.72 -23.48 1.19
CA HIS A 357 -7.36 -22.32 1.80
C HIS A 357 -8.81 -22.70 2.13
N VAL A 358 -9.14 -22.82 3.42
CA VAL A 358 -10.46 -23.31 3.88
C VAL A 358 -11.26 -22.18 4.51
N TYR A 359 -12.07 -21.49 3.71
CA TYR A 359 -13.00 -20.46 4.18
C TYR A 359 -14.15 -21.10 4.97
N GLY A 360 -14.61 -20.41 6.02
CA GLY A 360 -15.49 -20.98 7.04
C GLY A 360 -14.75 -21.74 8.15
N LYS A 361 -13.43 -21.90 8.03
CA LYS A 361 -12.55 -22.41 9.09
C LYS A 361 -11.49 -21.38 9.48
N ASN A 362 -10.51 -21.15 8.60
CA ASN A 362 -9.39 -20.24 8.85
C ASN A 362 -8.75 -19.69 7.56
N GLY A 363 -9.46 -19.72 6.42
CA GLY A 363 -8.93 -19.30 5.12
C GLY A 363 -8.56 -17.81 4.99
N VAL A 364 -8.82 -16.98 6.01
CA VAL A 364 -8.45 -15.55 6.05
C VAL A 364 -7.25 -15.31 6.96
N MET A 365 -7.34 -15.71 8.23
CA MET A 365 -6.30 -15.47 9.25
C MET A 365 -5.28 -16.61 9.37
N GLY A 366 -5.52 -17.75 8.69
CA GLY A 366 -4.62 -18.90 8.72
C GLY A 366 -4.35 -19.39 10.14
N PRO A 367 -3.09 -19.52 10.56
CA PRO A 367 -2.73 -19.87 11.95
C PRO A 367 -3.17 -18.85 13.01
N LEU A 368 -3.39 -17.58 12.61
CA LEU A 368 -3.76 -16.49 13.52
C LEU A 368 -5.24 -16.50 13.93
N GLU A 369 -6.07 -17.36 13.32
CA GLU A 369 -7.50 -17.46 13.59
C GLU A 369 -7.78 -17.92 15.04
N PRO A 370 -8.37 -17.08 15.92
CA PRO A 370 -8.68 -17.48 17.29
C PRO A 370 -9.88 -18.44 17.37
N VAL A 371 -10.85 -18.36 16.44
CA VAL A 371 -12.07 -19.18 16.48
C VAL A 371 -11.80 -20.56 15.89
N LYS A 372 -11.89 -21.61 16.72
CA LYS A 372 -11.60 -22.99 16.28
C LYS A 372 -12.83 -23.78 15.81
N GLN A 373 -14.02 -23.19 15.94
CA GLN A 373 -15.26 -23.83 15.49
C GLN A 373 -15.47 -23.60 13.99
N HIS A 374 -15.73 -24.68 13.25
CA HIS A 374 -16.03 -24.60 11.82
C HIS A 374 -17.43 -24.01 11.59
N ALA A 375 -17.58 -23.24 10.51
CA ALA A 375 -18.86 -22.81 10.00
C ALA A 375 -19.69 -24.01 9.49
N HIS A 376 -20.99 -23.80 9.29
CA HIS A 376 -21.90 -24.82 8.77
C HIS A 376 -21.62 -25.17 7.30
N GLU A 377 -20.85 -24.36 6.59
CA GLU A 377 -20.39 -24.57 5.22
C GLU A 377 -18.92 -24.17 5.13
N LEU A 378 -18.12 -24.96 4.39
CA LEU A 378 -16.73 -24.66 4.09
C LEU A 378 -16.57 -24.42 2.59
N CYS A 379 -15.69 -23.49 2.21
CA CYS A 379 -15.20 -23.37 0.85
C CYS A 379 -13.71 -23.70 0.83
N VAL A 380 -13.32 -24.67 0.00
CA VAL A 380 -11.94 -25.09 -0.19
C VAL A 380 -11.45 -24.53 -1.51
N LEU A 381 -10.47 -23.64 -1.42
CA LEU A 381 -9.64 -23.21 -2.54
C LEU A 381 -8.30 -23.95 -2.42
N CYS A 382 -8.03 -24.89 -3.32
CA CYS A 382 -6.74 -25.56 -3.38
C CYS A 382 -5.84 -24.84 -4.37
N GLU A 383 -4.60 -24.59 -3.97
CA GLU A 383 -3.55 -23.98 -4.77
C GLU A 383 -2.40 -24.96 -4.96
N VAL A 384 -1.95 -25.11 -6.20
CA VAL A 384 -0.80 -25.94 -6.58
C VAL A 384 0.25 -25.07 -7.24
N LEU A 385 1.51 -25.20 -6.82
CA LEU A 385 2.67 -24.60 -7.47
C LEU A 385 3.61 -25.70 -7.97
N ALA A 386 4.05 -25.60 -9.24
CA ALA A 386 4.97 -26.56 -9.86
C ALA A 386 5.88 -25.91 -10.94
N PRO A 387 7.00 -26.53 -11.35
CA PRO A 387 7.92 -26.00 -12.36
C PRO A 387 7.33 -25.73 -13.74
N THR A 388 6.19 -26.35 -14.08
CA THR A 388 5.53 -26.17 -15.38
C THR A 388 4.02 -26.07 -15.21
N GLN A 389 3.35 -25.30 -16.06
CA GLN A 389 1.89 -25.15 -16.02
C GLN A 389 1.16 -26.48 -16.16
N GLY A 390 1.62 -27.35 -17.06
CA GLY A 390 1.01 -28.68 -17.26
C GLY A 390 1.10 -29.58 -16.02
N LEU A 391 2.22 -29.51 -15.28
CA LEU A 391 2.36 -30.26 -14.02
C LEU A 391 1.47 -29.67 -12.92
N ALA A 392 1.42 -28.34 -12.78
CA ALA A 392 0.53 -27.67 -11.83
C ALA A 392 -0.93 -28.05 -12.07
N HIS A 393 -1.37 -28.01 -13.33
CA HIS A 393 -2.72 -28.37 -13.74
C HIS A 393 -3.03 -29.85 -13.47
N SER A 394 -2.12 -30.76 -13.86
CA SER A 394 -2.30 -32.20 -13.67
C SER A 394 -2.43 -32.58 -12.19
N VAL A 395 -1.62 -31.97 -11.33
CA VAL A 395 -1.69 -32.19 -9.88
C VAL A 395 -2.96 -31.59 -9.29
N CYS A 396 -3.34 -30.38 -9.71
CA CYS A 396 -4.57 -29.71 -9.29
C CYS A 396 -5.80 -30.58 -9.60
N ASN A 397 -5.84 -31.17 -10.80
CA ASN A 397 -6.88 -32.11 -11.20
C ASN A 397 -6.90 -33.38 -10.32
N ALA A 398 -5.75 -33.98 -10.06
CA ALA A 398 -5.65 -35.17 -9.20
C ALA A 398 -6.15 -34.88 -7.78
N LEU A 399 -5.80 -33.73 -7.20
CA LEU A 399 -6.26 -33.31 -5.87
C LEU A 399 -7.77 -33.08 -5.84
N ARG A 400 -8.34 -32.43 -6.86
CA ARG A 400 -9.79 -32.23 -6.95
C ARG A 400 -10.53 -33.56 -7.01
N VAL A 401 -10.08 -34.48 -7.87
CA VAL A 401 -10.67 -35.83 -8.00
C VAL A 401 -10.54 -36.60 -6.70
N ALA A 402 -9.38 -36.54 -6.05
CA ALA A 402 -9.14 -37.18 -4.77
C ALA A 402 -10.08 -36.61 -3.69
N LEU A 403 -10.21 -35.28 -3.56
CA LEU A 403 -11.11 -34.65 -2.61
C LEU A 403 -12.57 -35.04 -2.86
N LEU A 404 -12.99 -35.09 -4.12
CA LEU A 404 -14.35 -35.46 -4.51
C LEU A 404 -14.74 -36.88 -4.07
N HIS A 405 -13.80 -37.82 -4.04
CA HIS A 405 -14.07 -39.25 -3.82
C HIS A 405 -13.46 -39.86 -2.55
N THR A 406 -12.68 -39.12 -1.77
CA THR A 406 -12.02 -39.66 -0.56
C THR A 406 -13.07 -40.06 0.48
N PRO A 407 -13.04 -41.31 0.98
CA PRO A 407 -13.98 -41.73 2.00
C PRO A 407 -13.66 -41.10 3.35
N TYR A 408 -14.69 -40.89 4.17
CA TYR A 408 -14.57 -40.41 5.55
C TYR A 408 -15.47 -41.21 6.49
N ALA A 409 -15.19 -41.19 7.80
CA ALA A 409 -15.96 -41.98 8.74
C ALA A 409 -17.42 -41.51 8.76
N TYR A 410 -18.34 -42.48 8.81
CA TYR A 410 -19.79 -42.27 8.81
C TYR A 410 -20.35 -41.60 7.53
N GLN A 411 -19.63 -41.70 6.41
CA GLN A 411 -20.13 -41.21 5.12
C GLN A 411 -21.41 -41.94 4.68
N VAL A 412 -22.47 -41.18 4.43
CA VAL A 412 -23.75 -41.67 3.87
C VAL A 412 -23.91 -41.26 2.41
N ALA A 413 -23.46 -40.06 2.04
CA ALA A 413 -23.55 -39.53 0.68
C ALA A 413 -22.43 -40.08 -0.21
N THR A 414 -22.82 -40.71 -1.34
CA THR A 414 -21.89 -41.31 -2.32
C THR A 414 -21.76 -40.50 -3.61
N GLY A 415 -22.50 -39.39 -3.75
CA GLY A 415 -22.52 -38.53 -4.93
C GLY A 415 -21.29 -37.62 -5.10
N GLY A 416 -20.40 -37.59 -4.12
CA GLY A 416 -19.18 -36.78 -4.09
C GLY A 416 -19.15 -35.77 -2.93
N ASN A 417 -17.94 -35.41 -2.51
CA ASN A 417 -17.70 -34.59 -1.33
C ASN A 417 -17.72 -33.07 -1.59
N LEU A 418 -17.64 -32.64 -2.85
CA LEU A 418 -17.32 -31.26 -3.24
C LEU A 418 -18.34 -30.72 -4.25
N ALA A 419 -18.91 -29.55 -3.96
CA ALA A 419 -19.76 -28.80 -4.88
C ALA A 419 -18.93 -27.79 -5.69
N GLY A 420 -18.77 -28.03 -7.00
CA GLY A 420 -18.00 -27.16 -7.90
C GLY A 420 -18.86 -26.06 -8.54
N PRO A 421 -18.48 -24.77 -8.45
CA PRO A 421 -19.25 -23.66 -9.02
C PRO A 421 -18.89 -23.32 -10.48
N LEU A 422 -17.86 -23.94 -11.05
CA LEU A 422 -17.26 -23.56 -12.34
C LEU A 422 -17.02 -24.75 -13.27
N THR A 423 -16.99 -24.47 -14.58
CA THR A 423 -16.47 -25.37 -15.62
C THR A 423 -15.57 -24.57 -16.57
N PRO A 424 -14.32 -24.99 -16.83
CA PRO A 424 -13.61 -26.12 -16.18
C PRO A 424 -13.46 -25.92 -14.66
N MET A 425 -13.24 -27.02 -13.93
CA MET A 425 -13.17 -26.99 -12.46
C MET A 425 -11.79 -26.55 -11.93
N GLU A 426 -10.76 -26.60 -12.78
CA GLU A 426 -9.41 -26.15 -12.52
C GLU A 426 -9.08 -24.92 -13.38
N THR A 427 -8.44 -23.93 -12.77
CA THR A 427 -8.02 -22.69 -13.44
C THR A 427 -6.51 -22.53 -13.34
N ASP A 428 -5.86 -22.30 -14.49
CA ASP A 428 -4.44 -21.97 -14.56
C ASP A 428 -4.24 -20.47 -14.31
N LEU A 429 -3.37 -20.13 -13.37
CA LEU A 429 -3.04 -18.75 -13.00
C LEU A 429 -1.76 -18.24 -13.67
N GLY A 430 -1.00 -19.12 -14.33
CA GLY A 430 0.25 -18.76 -14.99
C GLY A 430 1.45 -18.73 -14.03
N GLU A 431 2.44 -17.90 -14.37
CA GLU A 431 3.68 -17.77 -13.62
C GLU A 431 3.45 -17.23 -12.21
N ALA A 432 4.03 -17.90 -11.23
CA ALA A 432 4.05 -17.49 -9.84
C ALA A 432 5.37 -16.78 -9.51
N SER A 433 5.31 -15.89 -8.52
CA SER A 433 6.45 -15.06 -8.12
C SER A 433 6.49 -14.87 -6.61
N GLU A 434 7.69 -14.64 -6.07
CA GLU A 434 7.90 -14.26 -4.67
C GLU A 434 8.97 -13.18 -4.54
N PHE A 435 8.89 -12.39 -3.47
CA PHE A 435 9.98 -11.48 -3.10
C PHE A 435 11.20 -12.31 -2.70
N CYS A 436 12.38 -11.90 -3.18
CA CYS A 436 13.66 -12.55 -2.87
C CYS A 436 14.73 -11.55 -2.40
N VAL A 437 14.54 -10.25 -2.69
CA VAL A 437 15.39 -9.17 -2.18
C VAL A 437 14.50 -8.15 -1.49
N TYR A 438 14.75 -7.90 -0.21
CA TYR A 438 14.15 -6.84 0.59
C TYR A 438 15.16 -6.40 1.66
N HIS A 439 16.26 -5.79 1.21
CA HIS A 439 17.48 -5.58 2.01
C HIS A 439 17.96 -4.14 1.93
N LEU A 440 18.87 -3.74 2.81
CA LEU A 440 19.52 -2.44 2.79
C LEU A 440 20.95 -2.61 2.30
N ILE A 441 21.40 -1.76 1.38
CA ILE A 441 22.79 -1.64 0.95
C ILE A 441 23.36 -0.31 1.43
N ASN A 442 24.57 -0.34 2.01
CA ASN A 442 25.28 0.89 2.37
C ASN A 442 25.83 1.56 1.12
N VAL A 443 25.67 2.89 1.00
CA VAL A 443 26.23 3.67 -0.09
C VAL A 443 26.88 4.95 0.42
N ASP A 444 28.00 5.33 -0.16
CA ASP A 444 28.71 6.56 0.21
C ASP A 444 28.19 7.77 -0.57
N ASP A 445 27.91 7.59 -1.86
CA ASP A 445 27.33 8.60 -2.74
C ASP A 445 25.86 8.23 -3.05
N PRO A 446 24.88 9.03 -2.58
CA PRO A 446 23.47 8.75 -2.83
C PRO A 446 23.03 9.00 -4.28
N LEU A 447 23.87 9.60 -5.13
CA LEU A 447 23.59 9.82 -6.56
C LEU A 447 24.15 8.71 -7.45
N ALA A 448 25.31 8.16 -7.09
CA ALA A 448 26.04 7.21 -7.94
C ALA A 448 25.21 6.00 -8.43
N PRO A 449 24.32 5.39 -7.62
CA PRO A 449 23.51 4.25 -8.07
C PRO A 449 22.36 4.62 -9.02
N PHE A 450 22.06 5.90 -9.20
CA PHE A 450 20.85 6.38 -9.88
C PHE A 450 21.21 7.24 -11.09
N PRO A 451 21.57 6.63 -12.24
CA PRO A 451 21.97 7.38 -13.41
C PRO A 451 20.82 8.21 -13.96
N ILE A 452 21.13 9.45 -14.34
CA ILE A 452 20.18 10.43 -14.86
C ILE A 452 20.48 10.65 -16.34
N THR A 453 19.45 10.54 -17.19
CA THR A 453 19.53 10.86 -18.62
C THR A 453 18.53 11.94 -18.97
N TYR A 454 18.84 12.75 -19.99
CA TYR A 454 18.00 13.85 -20.44
C TYR A 454 17.64 13.68 -21.91
N GLN A 455 16.41 14.02 -22.27
CA GLN A 455 15.94 14.03 -23.65
C GLN A 455 14.93 15.14 -23.88
N THR A 456 14.82 15.61 -25.11
CA THR A 456 13.75 16.52 -25.54
C THR A 456 12.78 15.77 -26.43
N VAL A 457 11.49 15.87 -26.14
CA VAL A 457 10.41 15.21 -26.88
C VAL A 457 9.38 16.21 -27.39
N GLY A 458 8.59 15.78 -28.37
CA GLY A 458 7.51 16.57 -28.95
C GLY A 458 7.93 17.38 -30.18
N THR A 459 7.10 18.34 -30.56
CA THR A 459 7.24 19.17 -31.78
C THR A 459 7.48 20.65 -31.42
N GLU A 460 7.32 21.55 -32.38
CA GLU A 460 7.01 22.95 -32.03
C GLU A 460 5.70 23.02 -31.24
N VAL A 461 5.63 24.01 -30.34
CA VAL A 461 4.47 24.19 -29.47
C VAL A 461 3.30 24.74 -30.30
N ASP A 462 2.20 24.00 -30.33
CA ASP A 462 0.99 24.36 -31.06
C ASP A 462 -0.25 24.32 -30.14
N PRO A 463 -0.65 25.47 -29.58
CA PRO A 463 -1.82 25.57 -28.70
C PRO A 463 -3.15 25.17 -29.35
N SER A 464 -3.25 25.14 -30.68
CA SER A 464 -4.49 24.75 -31.37
C SER A 464 -4.79 23.25 -31.25
N ARG A 465 -3.78 22.44 -30.88
CA ARG A 465 -3.86 20.98 -30.72
C ARG A 465 -4.06 20.55 -29.27
N TRP A 466 -4.14 21.51 -28.33
CA TRP A 466 -4.29 21.20 -26.93
C TRP A 466 -5.68 20.59 -26.64
N PRO A 467 -5.73 19.46 -25.90
CA PRO A 467 -6.99 18.84 -25.54
C PRO A 467 -7.78 19.73 -24.58
N THR A 468 -9.10 19.61 -24.63
CA THR A 468 -9.99 20.24 -23.66
C THR A 468 -10.53 19.19 -22.70
N TYR A 469 -10.43 19.47 -21.40
CA TYR A 469 -11.01 18.64 -20.36
C TYR A 469 -12.22 19.38 -19.79
N THR A 470 -13.42 18.96 -20.19
CA THR A 470 -14.66 19.54 -19.67
C THR A 470 -15.07 18.83 -18.39
N HIS A 471 -15.56 19.61 -17.42
CA HIS A 471 -16.19 19.06 -16.24
C HIS A 471 -17.43 18.26 -16.68
N LEU A 472 -17.54 17.01 -16.27
CA LEU A 472 -18.74 16.18 -16.48
C LEU A 472 -19.90 16.62 -15.55
N ALA A 473 -20.07 17.94 -15.36
CA ALA A 473 -21.01 18.53 -14.39
C ALA A 473 -22.49 18.22 -14.69
N HIS A 474 -22.81 17.66 -15.87
CA HIS A 474 -24.18 17.48 -16.34
C HIS A 474 -24.45 16.13 -17.02
N ALA A 475 -23.70 15.08 -16.70
CA ALA A 475 -24.32 13.76 -16.83
C ALA A 475 -25.32 13.65 -15.67
N GLU A 476 -26.63 13.57 -15.95
CA GLU A 476 -27.61 13.19 -14.92
C GLU A 476 -26.99 12.07 -14.09
N MET A 477 -26.95 12.23 -12.75
CA MET A 477 -26.43 11.17 -11.89
C MET A 477 -27.09 9.88 -12.34
N SER A 478 -26.26 8.93 -12.79
CA SER A 478 -26.75 7.62 -13.19
C SER A 478 -27.60 7.08 -12.03
N SER A 479 -28.58 6.23 -12.35
CA SER A 479 -29.39 5.57 -11.31
C SER A 479 -28.51 4.92 -10.24
N ALA A 480 -27.35 4.37 -10.63
CA ALA A 480 -26.34 3.82 -9.72
C ALA A 480 -25.70 4.88 -8.80
N ALA A 481 -25.35 6.06 -9.32
CA ALA A 481 -24.81 7.15 -8.51
C ALA A 481 -25.83 7.68 -7.50
N ARG A 482 -27.12 7.77 -7.88
CA ARG A 482 -28.21 8.16 -6.98
C ARG A 482 -28.42 7.12 -5.87
N ALA A 483 -28.49 5.85 -6.24
CA ALA A 483 -28.60 4.76 -5.27
C ALA A 483 -27.42 4.74 -4.28
N LEU A 484 -26.19 4.97 -4.76
CA LEU A 484 -25.01 5.05 -3.90
C LEU A 484 -25.09 6.23 -2.93
N GLU A 485 -25.58 7.39 -3.38
CA GLU A 485 -25.71 8.58 -2.55
C GLU A 485 -26.82 8.43 -1.49
N GLU A 486 -27.95 7.83 -1.85
CA GLU A 486 -29.01 7.47 -0.90
C GLU A 486 -28.49 6.48 0.14
N MET A 487 -27.74 5.46 -0.29
CA MET A 487 -27.11 4.49 0.61
C MET A 487 -26.10 5.16 1.55
N LYS A 488 -25.30 6.13 1.08
CA LYS A 488 -24.38 6.90 1.93
C LYS A 488 -25.13 7.68 3.00
N LYS A 489 -26.20 8.38 2.65
CA LYS A 489 -27.04 9.13 3.60
C LYS A 489 -27.68 8.21 4.64
N GLU A 490 -28.17 7.04 4.21
CA GLU A 490 -28.71 6.04 5.12
C GLU A 490 -27.64 5.51 6.09
N MET A 491 -26.43 5.21 5.57
CA MET A 491 -25.31 4.75 6.39
C MET A 491 -24.80 5.81 7.36
N GLU A 492 -24.79 7.09 6.98
CA GLU A 492 -24.45 8.19 7.88
C GLU A 492 -25.40 8.27 9.07
N GLY A 493 -26.70 8.08 8.85
CA GLY A 493 -27.69 8.01 9.92
C GLY A 493 -27.55 6.79 10.84
N LYS A 494 -26.92 5.72 10.36
CA LYS A 494 -26.63 4.49 11.13
C LYS A 494 -25.22 4.46 11.70
N LYS A 495 -24.41 5.49 11.47
CA LYS A 495 -23.01 5.51 11.92
C LYS A 495 -22.99 5.49 13.45
N VAL A 496 -22.37 4.45 13.98
CA VAL A 496 -22.17 4.31 15.42
C VAL A 496 -21.29 5.47 15.90
N ASP A 497 -21.79 6.22 16.88
CA ASP A 497 -21.00 7.22 17.60
C ASP A 497 -20.29 6.52 18.78
N PRO A 498 -18.96 6.34 18.71
CA PRO A 498 -18.22 5.63 19.76
C PRO A 498 -18.28 6.36 21.11
N VAL A 499 -18.41 7.69 21.10
CA VAL A 499 -18.56 8.49 22.34
C VAL A 499 -19.92 8.24 22.98
N ALA A 500 -20.97 8.16 22.18
CA ALA A 500 -22.31 7.85 22.68
C ALA A 500 -22.40 6.40 23.21
N GLN A 501 -21.74 5.45 22.55
CA GLN A 501 -21.67 4.07 23.06
C GLN A 501 -20.92 3.97 24.38
N TRP A 502 -19.75 4.62 24.49
CA TRP A 502 -18.99 4.72 25.73
C TRP A 502 -19.84 5.25 26.89
N ARG A 503 -20.54 6.38 26.69
CA ARG A 503 -21.40 6.98 27.72
C ARG A 503 -22.56 6.07 28.12
N ARG A 504 -23.25 5.49 27.14
CA ARG A 504 -24.37 4.57 27.42
C ARG A 504 -23.93 3.35 28.22
N ALA A 505 -22.78 2.77 27.92
CA ALA A 505 -22.26 1.62 28.65
C ALA A 505 -21.95 1.96 30.11
N ILE A 506 -21.37 3.15 30.36
CA ILE A 506 -21.15 3.65 31.73
C ILE A 506 -22.48 3.88 32.46
N GLU A 507 -23.45 4.53 31.81
CA GLU A 507 -24.78 4.80 32.37
C GLU A 507 -25.56 3.52 32.71
N HIS A 508 -25.39 2.48 31.89
CA HIS A 508 -25.99 1.16 32.10
C HIS A 508 -25.30 0.34 33.20
N GLY A 509 -24.11 0.77 33.64
CA GLY A 509 -23.31 0.04 34.65
C GLY A 509 -22.57 -1.17 34.08
N ASP A 510 -22.27 -1.17 32.77
CA ASP A 510 -21.48 -2.22 32.15
C ASP A 510 -20.05 -2.22 32.72
N LYS A 511 -19.45 -3.41 32.85
CA LYS A 511 -18.07 -3.55 33.36
C LYS A 511 -17.02 -3.33 32.29
N THR A 512 -17.35 -3.69 31.05
CA THR A 512 -16.45 -3.64 29.91
C THR A 512 -17.22 -3.24 28.66
N ILE A 513 -16.50 -2.73 27.68
CA ILE A 513 -16.98 -2.44 26.32
C ILE A 513 -15.98 -2.99 25.30
N LYS A 514 -16.44 -3.40 24.11
CA LYS A 514 -15.52 -3.88 23.08
C LYS A 514 -14.70 -2.74 22.49
N LEU A 515 -13.43 -3.01 22.19
CA LEU A 515 -12.53 -2.01 21.61
C LEU A 515 -13.08 -1.42 20.30
N ARG A 516 -13.71 -2.25 19.46
CA ARG A 516 -14.33 -1.79 18.20
C ARG A 516 -15.47 -0.79 18.40
N ASP A 517 -16.15 -0.82 19.54
CA ASP A 517 -17.30 0.04 19.86
C ASP A 517 -16.86 1.42 20.37
N VAL A 518 -15.57 1.57 20.71
CA VAL A 518 -14.99 2.83 21.21
C VAL A 518 -13.96 3.43 20.26
N ALA A 519 -13.65 2.74 19.15
CA ALA A 519 -12.71 3.17 18.14
C ALA A 519 -13.39 3.91 16.98
N THR A 520 -12.75 4.95 16.45
CA THR A 520 -13.15 5.60 15.18
C THR A 520 -12.55 4.91 13.97
N VAL A 521 -11.38 4.29 14.14
CA VAL A 521 -10.71 3.45 13.16
C VAL A 521 -10.20 2.22 13.88
N LEU A 522 -10.51 1.05 13.33
CA LEU A 522 -9.88 -0.22 13.68
C LEU A 522 -9.58 -0.92 12.36
N ARG A 523 -8.30 -1.16 12.08
CA ARG A 523 -7.88 -1.76 10.82
C ARG A 523 -6.60 -2.55 10.96
N SER A 524 -6.37 -3.42 9.98
CA SER A 524 -5.09 -4.06 9.72
C SER A 524 -4.66 -3.81 8.28
N LYS A 525 -3.34 -3.75 8.05
CA LYS A 525 -2.75 -3.51 6.73
C LYS A 525 -1.31 -4.03 6.69
N ASN A 526 -0.73 -4.06 5.50
CA ASN A 526 0.72 -4.26 5.33
C ASN A 526 1.48 -3.02 5.79
N SER A 527 2.63 -3.21 6.45
CA SER A 527 3.66 -2.15 6.61
C SER A 527 4.96 -2.47 5.85
N GLY A 528 4.91 -3.53 5.06
CA GLY A 528 5.95 -4.05 4.19
C GLY A 528 5.58 -5.47 3.76
N PRO A 529 6.33 -6.11 2.83
CA PRO A 529 6.01 -7.45 2.36
C PRO A 529 6.09 -8.54 3.44
N TYR A 530 6.78 -8.26 4.56
CA TYR A 530 7.01 -9.21 5.65
C TYR A 530 6.37 -8.79 6.97
N GLU A 531 5.59 -7.70 6.95
CA GLU A 531 5.02 -7.11 8.16
C GLU A 531 3.51 -6.89 8.05
N LEU A 532 2.82 -7.15 9.15
CA LEU A 532 1.40 -6.91 9.33
C LEU A 532 1.21 -5.93 10.49
N THR A 533 0.51 -4.83 10.22
CA THR A 533 0.26 -3.77 11.20
C THR A 533 -1.22 -3.59 11.50
N PHE A 534 -1.50 -3.14 12.71
CA PHE A 534 -2.82 -2.86 13.26
C PHE A 534 -2.85 -1.44 13.81
N ASP A 535 -3.91 -0.71 13.45
CA ASP A 535 -4.12 0.65 13.90
C ASP A 535 -5.47 0.74 14.61
N VAL A 536 -5.47 1.36 15.79
CA VAL A 536 -6.69 1.75 16.51
C VAL A 536 -6.65 3.25 16.72
N MET A 537 -7.72 3.96 16.42
CA MET A 537 -7.85 5.40 16.69
C MET A 537 -9.07 5.69 17.54
N PHE A 538 -8.97 6.71 18.39
CA PHE A 538 -10.00 7.06 19.36
C PHE A 538 -10.58 8.45 19.09
N PRO A 539 -11.90 8.64 19.32
CA PRO A 539 -12.58 9.88 18.96
C PRO A 539 -12.08 11.07 19.78
N ASN A 540 -11.78 10.87 21.06
CA ASN A 540 -11.43 11.91 22.01
C ASN A 540 -10.35 11.44 23.00
N GLU A 541 -9.84 12.39 23.79
CA GLU A 541 -8.77 12.15 24.76
C GLU A 541 -9.23 11.25 25.92
N GLU A 542 -10.49 11.38 26.36
CA GLU A 542 -11.06 10.59 27.46
C GLU A 542 -10.96 9.08 27.19
N ILE A 543 -11.46 8.64 26.04
CA ILE A 543 -11.45 7.22 25.65
C ILE A 543 -10.02 6.74 25.38
N PHE A 544 -9.20 7.56 24.71
CA PHE A 544 -7.80 7.24 24.46
C PHE A 544 -7.04 6.95 25.76
N GLN A 545 -7.15 7.84 26.74
CA GLN A 545 -6.49 7.70 28.04
C GLN A 545 -7.06 6.53 28.84
N ALA A 546 -8.38 6.31 28.81
CA ALA A 546 -8.99 5.17 29.49
C ALA A 546 -8.47 3.83 28.94
N VAL A 547 -8.40 3.69 27.61
CA VAL A 547 -7.84 2.48 26.96
C VAL A 547 -6.35 2.34 27.26
N GLN A 548 -5.58 3.43 27.18
CA GLN A 548 -4.14 3.41 27.48
C GLN A 548 -3.87 2.95 28.92
N ASN A 549 -4.61 3.49 29.88
CA ASN A 549 -4.42 3.18 31.30
C ASN A 549 -4.98 1.81 31.71
N SER A 550 -5.86 1.22 30.90
CA SER A 550 -6.44 -0.10 31.20
C SER A 550 -5.45 -1.26 31.14
N GLY A 551 -4.31 -1.10 30.44
CA GLY A 551 -3.29 -2.14 30.31
C GLY A 551 -3.70 -3.34 29.44
N VAL A 552 -4.83 -3.30 28.73
CA VAL A 552 -5.29 -4.41 27.88
C VAL A 552 -4.55 -4.49 26.54
N LEU A 553 -3.93 -3.39 26.10
CA LEU A 553 -3.17 -3.30 24.85
C LEU A 553 -1.66 -3.35 25.14
N THR A 554 -1.19 -4.48 25.67
CA THR A 554 0.22 -4.73 25.94
C THR A 554 0.81 -5.74 24.96
N LYS A 555 2.14 -5.67 24.79
CA LYS A 555 2.90 -6.54 23.89
C LYS A 555 2.65 -8.02 24.20
N GLU A 556 2.61 -8.39 25.48
CA GLU A 556 2.44 -9.76 25.95
C GLU A 556 1.04 -10.30 25.66
N ILE A 557 0.00 -9.49 25.91
CA ILE A 557 -1.40 -9.87 25.66
C ILE A 557 -1.64 -10.06 24.17
N LEU A 558 -1.21 -9.09 23.35
CA LEU A 558 -1.46 -9.11 21.91
C LEU A 558 -0.62 -10.19 21.21
N ALA A 559 0.63 -10.41 21.63
CA ALA A 559 1.43 -11.51 21.09
C ALA A 559 0.77 -12.87 21.34
N LYS A 560 0.27 -13.10 22.57
CA LYS A 560 -0.47 -14.32 22.91
C LYS A 560 -1.75 -14.47 22.08
N MET A 561 -2.52 -13.39 21.91
CA MET A 561 -3.76 -13.39 21.13
C MET A 561 -3.52 -13.83 19.68
N TYR A 562 -2.47 -13.29 19.04
CA TYR A 562 -2.14 -13.61 17.66
C TYR A 562 -1.24 -14.85 17.53
N GLY A 563 -0.93 -15.56 18.61
CA GLY A 563 -0.09 -16.77 18.57
C GLY A 563 1.35 -16.51 18.13
N VAL A 564 1.86 -15.29 18.31
CA VAL A 564 3.24 -14.91 18.00
C VAL A 564 4.07 -14.78 19.28
N LYS A 565 5.39 -14.82 19.15
CA LYS A 565 6.29 -14.64 20.29
C LYS A 565 6.46 -13.16 20.61
N PRO A 566 6.40 -12.70 21.88
CA PRO A 566 6.56 -11.29 22.21
C PRO A 566 7.82 -10.67 21.59
N GLU A 567 8.97 -11.33 21.62
CA GLU A 567 10.23 -10.87 21.02
C GLU A 567 10.16 -10.59 19.51
N THR A 568 9.19 -11.16 18.79
CA THR A 568 8.99 -10.92 17.35
C THR A 568 8.10 -9.70 17.06
N VAL A 569 7.43 -9.12 18.05
CA VAL A 569 6.61 -7.91 17.86
C VAL A 569 7.52 -6.72 17.53
N LEU A 570 7.24 -6.08 16.40
CA LEU A 570 8.04 -5.00 15.81
C LEU A 570 7.67 -3.63 16.40
N ALA A 571 6.38 -3.43 16.71
CA ALA A 571 5.88 -2.22 17.34
C ALA A 571 4.67 -2.53 18.23
N CYS A 572 4.59 -1.84 19.38
CA CYS A 572 3.46 -1.89 20.30
C CYS A 572 3.49 -0.61 21.14
N LEU A 573 2.80 0.44 20.69
CA LEU A 573 2.87 1.77 21.32
C LEU A 573 1.62 2.60 21.09
N PHE A 574 1.39 3.53 22.03
CA PHE A 574 0.41 4.61 21.87
C PHE A 574 1.05 5.81 21.17
N PHE A 575 0.28 6.48 20.31
CA PHE A 575 0.66 7.65 19.53
C PHE A 575 -0.34 8.78 19.79
N PRO A 576 -0.11 9.63 20.82
CA PRO A 576 -1.04 10.66 21.26
C PRO A 576 -1.42 11.68 20.18
N GLN A 577 -0.50 11.98 19.26
CA GLN A 577 -0.64 12.98 18.20
C GLN A 577 -1.85 12.67 17.29
N ALA A 578 -2.19 11.39 17.14
CA ALA A 578 -3.37 10.93 16.40
C ALA A 578 -4.41 10.25 17.29
N ARG A 579 -4.23 10.28 18.63
CA ARG A 579 -4.97 9.47 19.61
C ARG A 579 -5.11 8.04 19.13
N ALA A 580 -3.97 7.39 18.89
CA ALA A 580 -3.91 6.10 18.24
C ALA A 580 -3.10 5.08 19.03
N PHE A 581 -3.34 3.81 18.77
CA PHE A 581 -2.53 2.69 19.19
C PHE A 581 -2.04 1.94 17.96
N LYS A 582 -0.77 1.53 17.99
CA LYS A 582 -0.08 0.80 16.92
C LYS A 582 0.43 -0.53 17.44
N PHE A 583 0.13 -1.60 16.70
CA PHE A 583 0.71 -2.93 16.92
C PHE A 583 1.19 -3.49 15.59
N THR A 584 2.39 -4.06 15.54
CA THR A 584 2.97 -4.61 14.29
C THR A 584 3.73 -5.89 14.57
N ILE A 585 3.48 -6.91 13.74
CA ILE A 585 4.05 -8.27 13.85
C ILE A 585 4.60 -8.73 12.50
N PRO A 586 5.52 -9.70 12.47
CA PRO A 586 5.89 -10.37 11.22
C PRO A 586 4.69 -11.11 10.64
N ARG A 587 4.65 -11.21 9.31
CA ARG A 587 3.65 -12.05 8.64
C ARG A 587 3.99 -13.53 8.79
N VAL A 588 2.95 -14.37 8.74
CA VAL A 588 3.10 -15.83 8.64
C VAL A 588 3.73 -16.22 7.30
N HIS A 589 3.22 -15.61 6.22
CA HIS A 589 3.76 -15.76 4.87
C HIS A 589 4.11 -14.39 4.30
N PRO A 590 5.20 -14.26 3.53
CA PRO A 590 5.48 -13.04 2.79
C PRO A 590 4.31 -12.70 1.86
N ASN A 591 4.02 -11.41 1.74
CA ASN A 591 2.95 -10.88 0.90
C ASN A 591 3.07 -11.41 -0.54
N GLY A 592 1.99 -12.03 -1.02
CA GLY A 592 1.87 -12.54 -2.39
C GLY A 592 2.64 -13.83 -2.65
N SER A 593 3.26 -14.43 -1.63
CA SER A 593 3.90 -15.73 -1.73
C SER A 593 2.89 -16.89 -1.76
N PHE A 594 3.36 -18.09 -2.09
CA PHE A 594 2.55 -19.30 -2.12
C PHE A 594 1.90 -19.60 -0.76
N GLY A 595 0.58 -19.84 -0.75
CA GLY A 595 -0.16 -20.13 0.49
C GLY A 595 -0.54 -18.91 1.33
N GLU A 596 -0.27 -17.68 0.86
CA GLU A 596 -0.74 -16.46 1.50
C GLU A 596 -2.29 -16.37 1.49
N THR A 597 -2.90 -16.02 2.62
CA THR A 597 -4.35 -16.05 2.84
C THR A 597 -5.01 -14.67 2.72
N ASP A 598 -4.27 -13.59 2.98
CA ASP A 598 -4.77 -12.22 2.94
C ASP A 598 -3.63 -11.27 2.51
N MET A 599 -3.42 -11.18 1.20
CA MET A 599 -2.35 -10.38 0.58
C MET A 599 -2.31 -8.92 1.07
N HIS A 600 -3.47 -8.33 1.36
CA HIS A 600 -3.56 -6.95 1.82
C HIS A 600 -3.57 -6.79 3.35
N GLY A 601 -3.66 -7.89 4.10
CA GLY A 601 -3.77 -7.90 5.55
C GLY A 601 -5.03 -7.19 6.05
N CYS A 602 -6.10 -7.11 5.26
CA CYS A 602 -7.23 -6.22 5.54
C CYS A 602 -8.17 -6.73 6.65
N GLN A 603 -8.18 -8.04 6.94
CA GLN A 603 -9.17 -8.66 7.84
C GLN A 603 -8.57 -9.21 9.13
N GLN A 604 -7.31 -8.91 9.40
CA GLN A 604 -6.58 -9.46 10.55
C GLN A 604 -6.92 -8.75 11.87
N HIS A 605 -7.53 -7.55 11.83
CA HIS A 605 -7.83 -6.72 13.01
C HIS A 605 -9.02 -7.19 13.86
N ILE A 606 -9.78 -8.19 13.42
CA ILE A 606 -11.00 -8.63 14.09
C ILE A 606 -10.75 -9.04 15.56
N PRO A 607 -9.75 -9.89 15.89
CA PRO A 607 -9.50 -10.27 17.27
C PRO A 607 -9.15 -9.09 18.19
N LEU A 608 -8.43 -8.10 17.66
CA LEU A 608 -8.10 -6.86 18.37
C LEU A 608 -9.37 -6.08 18.73
N GLY A 609 -10.36 -6.05 17.85
CA GLY A 609 -11.64 -5.39 18.09
C GLY A 609 -12.52 -6.03 19.16
N ASP A 610 -12.36 -7.34 19.39
CA ASP A 610 -13.13 -8.11 20.37
C ASP A 610 -12.57 -8.04 21.81
N ILE A 611 -11.45 -7.33 22.00
CA ILE A 611 -10.89 -7.06 23.34
C ILE A 611 -11.89 -6.28 24.19
N ASP A 612 -12.09 -6.75 25.41
CA ASP A 612 -12.85 -6.06 26.44
C ASP A 612 -12.00 -4.96 27.09
N VAL A 613 -12.45 -3.71 26.95
CA VAL A 613 -11.89 -2.54 27.62
C VAL A 613 -12.68 -2.29 28.91
N PRO A 614 -12.01 -2.28 30.08
CA PRO A 614 -12.65 -1.90 31.35
C PRO A 614 -13.23 -0.49 31.30
N LEU A 615 -14.48 -0.34 31.76
CA LEU A 615 -15.12 0.96 31.91
C LEU A 615 -14.77 1.56 33.29
N PRO A 616 -14.64 2.90 33.39
CA PRO A 616 -14.50 3.55 34.69
C PRO A 616 -15.77 3.32 35.52
N ILE A 617 -15.58 2.93 36.79
CA ILE A 617 -16.70 2.75 37.72
C ILE A 617 -17.33 4.12 37.97
N ALA A 618 -18.62 4.26 37.69
CA ALA A 618 -19.36 5.48 38.04
C ALA A 618 -19.22 5.72 39.55
N ALA A 619 -18.72 6.89 39.94
CA ALA A 619 -18.75 7.30 41.35
C ALA A 619 -20.22 7.36 41.77
N GLN A 620 -20.61 6.48 42.71
CA GLN A 620 -21.96 6.45 43.29
C GLN A 620 -22.25 7.70 44.11
#